data_AF-A0A0U1CU86-F1
#
_entry.id   AF-A0A0U1CU86-F1
#
_cell.length_a   1.000
_cell.length_b   1.000
_cell.length_c   1.000
_cell.angle_alpha   90.00
_cell.angle_beta   90.00
_cell.angle_gamma   90.00
#
_symmetry.space_group_name_H-M   'P 1'
#
loop_
_entity.id
_entity.type
_entity.pdbx_description
1 polymer ?
#
loop_
_entity_poly.entity_id
_entity_poly.type
_entity_poly.pdbx_seq_one_letter_code
_entity_poly.pdbx_strand_id
1 'polypeptide(L)'
;MPASSNDEAAGRIRQLRGQAGDPCCILLALCDMGTVYLRNVPADVVERLERLAARERVSVNTYAVRELAEAARRADNADLLAALPNLSVDTADIVAAVDEGRSPK
;
A
#
# COMPACT_ATOMS: atom_id res chain seq x y z
N MET A 1 -49.73 9.59 27.02
CA MET A 1 -48.49 10.31 27.35
C MET A 1 -47.33 9.32 27.24
N PRO A 2 -46.41 9.49 26.28
CA PRO A 2 -45.25 8.61 26.05
C PRO A 2 -43.96 9.20 26.66
N ALA A 3 -43.05 8.32 27.10
CA ALA A 3 -41.59 8.53 27.22
C ALA A 3 -40.98 7.13 27.47
N SER A 4 -40.30 6.53 26.49
CA SER A 4 -38.90 6.74 26.09
C SER A 4 -37.88 6.14 27.08
N SER A 5 -36.78 5.62 26.53
CA SER A 5 -35.58 5.09 27.21
C SER A 5 -35.49 3.57 27.40
N ASN A 6 -35.51 2.83 26.29
CA ASN A 6 -34.89 1.50 26.20
C ASN A 6 -33.74 1.51 25.17
N ASP A 7 -33.06 2.65 25.08
CA ASP A 7 -31.84 2.82 24.31
C ASP A 7 -30.74 3.23 25.30
N GLU A 8 -29.51 2.87 24.95
CA GLU A 8 -28.30 3.28 25.62
C GLU A 8 -27.87 2.52 26.91
N ALA A 9 -26.62 2.10 26.85
CA ALA A 9 -25.79 1.55 27.91
C ALA A 9 -25.87 0.03 28.16
N ALA A 10 -24.71 -0.58 27.89
CA ALA A 10 -24.23 -1.83 28.45
C ALA A 10 -24.59 -3.12 27.71
N GLY A 11 -23.80 -3.41 26.68
CA GLY A 11 -23.23 -4.75 26.52
C GLY A 11 -23.33 -5.28 25.11
N ARG A 12 -22.20 -5.85 24.64
CA ARG A 12 -21.93 -6.47 23.32
C ARG A 12 -21.39 -5.41 22.35
N ILE A 13 -20.09 -5.31 22.09
CA ILE A 13 -19.25 -6.38 21.54
C ILE A 13 -17.77 -6.05 21.78
N ARG A 14 -17.08 -6.94 22.50
CA ARG A 14 -15.62 -7.10 22.39
C ARG A 14 -15.33 -7.70 21.01
N GLN A 15 -14.82 -6.90 20.06
CA GLN A 15 -14.21 -7.42 18.83
C GLN A 15 -12.77 -6.90 18.69
N LEU A 16 -11.96 -7.12 19.73
CA LEU A 16 -10.50 -7.02 19.66
C LEU A 16 -9.91 -8.41 19.43
N ARG A 17 -10.15 -8.98 18.25
CA ARG A 17 -9.46 -10.18 17.76
C ARG A 17 -9.32 -10.07 16.25
N GLY A 18 -8.11 -9.74 15.78
CA GLY A 18 -7.79 -9.82 14.36
C GLY A 18 -6.66 -8.96 13.80
N GLN A 19 -5.90 -8.20 14.59
CA GLN A 19 -4.70 -7.53 14.09
C GLN A 19 -3.44 -8.17 14.66
N ALA A 20 -3.15 -9.37 14.15
CA ALA A 20 -1.77 -9.81 14.04
C ALA A 20 -1.06 -8.79 13.14
N GLY A 21 0.05 -8.24 13.61
CA GLY A 21 0.72 -7.10 13.01
C GLY A 21 0.97 -7.27 11.51
N ASP A 22 0.24 -6.49 10.72
CA ASP A 22 0.68 -6.16 9.37
C ASP A 22 1.91 -5.26 9.51
N PRO A 23 3.10 -5.66 9.01
CA PRO A 23 4.33 -4.88 9.12
C PRO A 23 4.21 -3.49 8.46
N CYS A 24 3.21 -3.28 7.59
CA CYS A 24 2.85 -1.96 7.08
C CYS A 24 2.38 -0.98 8.17
N CYS A 25 1.62 -1.42 9.17
CA CYS A 25 1.10 -0.52 10.21
C CYS A 25 2.20 0.04 11.10
N ILE A 26 3.27 -0.74 11.34
CA ILE A 26 4.41 -0.30 12.15
C ILE A 26 5.21 0.78 11.41
N LEU A 27 5.34 0.68 10.08
CA LEU A 27 6.09 1.66 9.29
C LEU A 27 5.34 3.00 9.14
N LEU A 28 4.01 2.94 9.00
CA LEU A 28 3.17 4.14 8.84
C LEU A 28 3.01 4.95 10.14
N ALA A 29 3.23 4.35 11.31
CA ALA A 29 3.13 5.04 12.61
C ALA A 29 4.25 6.07 12.86
N LEU A 30 5.30 6.10 12.03
CA LEU A 30 6.42 7.04 12.12
C LEU A 30 6.34 8.15 11.04
N CYS A 31 5.33 8.13 10.17
CA CYS A 31 5.13 9.13 9.13
C CYS A 31 4.30 10.31 9.64
N ASP A 32 4.65 11.53 9.25
CA ASP A 32 3.82 12.71 9.47
C ASP A 32 2.56 12.58 8.59
N MET A 33 1.38 12.44 9.22
CA MET A 33 0.17 11.98 8.53
C MET A 33 -0.60 13.14 7.90
N GLY A 34 -0.46 13.30 6.58
CA GLY A 34 -1.29 14.17 5.76
C GLY A 34 -2.62 13.52 5.34
N THR A 35 -3.66 14.33 5.13
CA THR A 35 -4.95 13.87 4.56
C THR A 35 -5.12 14.44 3.15
N VAL A 36 -5.45 13.58 2.18
CA VAL A 36 -5.75 13.96 0.79
C VAL A 36 -7.19 13.60 0.46
N TYR A 37 -7.96 14.58 0.00
CA TYR A 37 -9.35 14.38 -0.46
C TYR A 37 -9.39 14.32 -1.99
N LEU A 38 -9.76 13.16 -2.53
CA LEU A 38 -9.97 12.98 -3.96
C LEU A 38 -11.40 13.39 -4.33
N ARG A 39 -11.54 14.18 -5.40
CA ARG A 39 -12.82 14.64 -5.93
C ARG A 39 -12.94 14.26 -7.40
N ASN A 40 -14.17 14.11 -7.88
CA ASN A 40 -14.47 13.77 -9.27
C ASN A 40 -13.80 12.46 -9.72
N VAL A 41 -13.79 11.44 -8.84
CA VAL A 41 -13.25 10.12 -9.19
C VAL A 41 -14.24 9.42 -10.13
N PRO A 42 -13.82 8.97 -11.32
CA PRO A 42 -14.69 8.23 -12.22
C PRO A 42 -15.27 6.97 -11.57
N ALA A 43 -16.54 6.66 -11.85
CA ALA A 43 -17.25 5.55 -11.21
C ALA A 43 -16.59 4.19 -11.47
N ASP A 44 -16.08 3.98 -12.68
CA ASP A 44 -15.37 2.77 -13.08
C ASP A 44 -14.06 2.55 -12.28
N VAL A 45 -13.39 3.64 -11.89
CA VAL A 45 -12.21 3.60 -11.02
C VAL A 45 -12.61 3.17 -9.61
N VAL A 46 -13.70 3.71 -9.07
CA VAL A 46 -14.21 3.33 -7.74
C VAL A 46 -14.58 1.85 -7.72
N GLU A 47 -15.35 1.37 -8.70
CA GLU A 47 -15.72 -0.05 -8.80
C GLU A 47 -14.49 -0.97 -8.88
N ARG A 48 -13.45 -0.55 -9.61
CA ARG A 48 -12.23 -1.34 -9.72
C ARG A 48 -11.49 -1.40 -8.39
N LEU A 49 -11.39 -0.29 -7.66
CA LEU A 49 -10.79 -0.24 -6.34
C LEU A 49 -11.55 -1.11 -5.33
N GLU A 50 -12.89 -1.08 -5.35
CA GLU A 50 -13.74 -1.95 -4.52
C GLU A 50 -13.46 -3.43 -4.78
N ARG A 51 -13.39 -3.85 -6.05
CA ARG A 51 -13.07 -5.24 -6.40
C ARG A 51 -11.68 -5.65 -5.92
N LEU A 52 -10.69 -4.76 -6.01
CA LEU A 52 -9.32 -5.05 -5.58
C LEU A 52 -9.22 -5.13 -4.05
N ALA A 53 -9.83 -4.19 -3.34
CA ALA A 53 -9.90 -4.20 -1.88
C ALA A 53 -10.63 -5.45 -1.36
N ALA A 54 -11.73 -5.86 -2.00
CA ALA A 54 -12.47 -7.07 -1.65
C ALA A 54 -11.63 -8.35 -1.83
N ARG A 55 -10.83 -8.44 -2.91
CA ARG A 55 -9.91 -9.58 -3.13
C ARG A 55 -8.91 -9.74 -2.01
N GLU A 56 -8.46 -8.64 -1.43
CA GLU A 56 -7.46 -8.60 -0.37
C GLU A 56 -8.06 -8.51 1.03
N ARG A 57 -9.39 -8.46 1.15
CA ARG A 57 -10.14 -8.33 2.42
C ARG A 57 -9.75 -7.09 3.24
N VAL A 58 -9.44 -6.00 2.56
CA VAL A 58 -9.13 -4.70 3.18
C VAL A 58 -10.16 -3.64 2.79
N SER A 59 -10.15 -2.50 3.47
CA SER A 59 -10.99 -1.37 3.07
C SER A 59 -10.47 -0.72 1.77
N VAL A 60 -11.35 -0.09 1.00
CA VAL A 60 -10.97 0.68 -0.19
C VAL A 60 -9.97 1.79 0.16
N ASN A 61 -10.16 2.46 1.30
CA ASN A 61 -9.24 3.49 1.76
C ASN A 61 -7.84 2.92 2.05
N THR A 62 -7.76 1.78 2.74
CA THR A 62 -6.49 1.10 3.02
C THR A 62 -5.78 0.70 1.73
N TYR A 63 -6.52 0.12 0.80
CA TYR A 63 -5.99 -0.26 -0.50
C TYR A 63 -5.48 0.96 -1.27
N ALA A 64 -6.29 2.01 -1.38
CA ALA A 64 -5.93 3.23 -2.09
C ALA A 64 -4.70 3.93 -1.50
N VAL A 65 -4.60 4.03 -0.16
CA VAL A 65 -3.42 4.61 0.50
C VAL A 65 -2.16 3.81 0.20
N ARG A 66 -2.24 2.47 0.21
CA ARG A 66 -1.09 1.62 -0.13
C ARG A 66 -0.65 1.83 -1.58
N GLU A 67 -1.59 1.80 -2.52
CA GLU A 67 -1.26 2.00 -3.94
C GLU A 67 -0.73 3.41 -4.22
N LEU A 68 -1.26 4.43 -3.53
CA LEU A 68 -0.74 5.80 -3.61
C LEU A 68 0.69 5.90 -3.07
N ALA A 69 0.98 5.25 -1.94
CA ALA A 69 2.35 5.23 -1.38
C ALA A 69 3.33 4.53 -2.33
N GLU A 70 2.91 3.41 -2.93
CA GLU A 70 3.66 2.69 -3.94
C GLU A 70 3.90 3.52 -5.21
N ALA A 71 2.89 4.23 -5.69
CA ALA A 71 2.99 5.11 -6.85
C ALA A 71 3.93 6.30 -6.57
N ALA A 72 3.79 6.94 -5.40
CA ALA A 72 4.65 8.04 -4.97
C ALA A 72 6.11 7.61 -4.88
N ARG A 73 6.39 6.45 -4.27
CA ARG A 73 7.75 5.89 -4.19
C ARG A 73 8.41 5.69 -5.55
N ARG A 74 7.63 5.37 -6.59
CA ARG A 74 8.17 5.12 -7.93
C ARG A 74 8.27 6.37 -8.78
N ALA A 75 7.58 7.44 -8.44
CA ALA A 75 7.57 8.68 -9.22
C ALA A 75 8.99 9.24 -9.39
N ASP A 76 9.79 9.17 -8.32
CA ASP A 76 11.15 9.71 -8.32
C ASP A 76 12.20 8.73 -8.90
N ASN A 77 11.82 7.49 -9.22
CA ASN A 77 12.78 6.47 -9.67
C ASN A 77 13.47 6.85 -10.97
N ALA A 78 12.75 7.46 -11.91
CA ALA A 78 13.33 7.86 -13.19
C ALA A 78 14.44 8.91 -13.00
N ASP A 79 14.18 9.91 -12.16
CA ASP A 79 15.12 10.97 -11.85
C ASP A 79 16.31 10.43 -11.04
N LEU A 80 16.07 9.55 -10.07
CA LEU A 80 17.12 8.87 -9.32
C LEU A 80 18.02 8.03 -10.23
N LEU A 81 17.45 7.26 -11.15
CA LEU A 81 18.19 6.45 -12.12
C LEU A 81 18.99 7.34 -13.08
N ALA A 82 18.43 8.46 -13.53
CA ALA A 82 19.11 9.41 -14.39
C ALA A 82 20.29 10.10 -13.69
N ALA A 83 20.23 10.26 -12.37
CA ALA A 83 21.29 10.86 -11.57
C ALA A 83 22.45 9.90 -11.22
N LEU A 84 22.31 8.59 -11.49
CA LEU A 84 23.37 7.63 -11.18
C LEU A 84 24.61 7.83 -12.07
N PRO A 85 25.83 7.72 -11.51
CA PRO A 85 27.04 7.79 -12.30
C PRO A 85 27.12 6.59 -13.26
N ASN A 86 27.48 6.87 -14.51
CA ASN A 86 27.74 5.80 -15.48
C ASN A 86 29.07 5.13 -15.15
N LEU A 87 29.02 3.85 -14.75
CA LEU A 87 30.20 3.06 -14.40
C LEU A 87 30.93 2.48 -15.61
N SER A 88 30.41 2.68 -16.84
CA SER A 88 30.97 2.16 -18.09
C SER A 88 31.15 0.63 -18.09
N VAL A 89 30.29 -0.08 -17.36
CA VAL A 89 30.27 -1.55 -17.33
C VAL A 89 29.62 -2.04 -18.62
N ASP A 90 30.31 -2.91 -19.36
CA ASP A 90 29.76 -3.50 -20.58
C ASP A 90 28.66 -4.51 -20.24
N THR A 91 27.61 -4.55 -21.08
CA THR A 91 26.52 -5.51 -20.90
C THR A 91 27.00 -6.96 -21.04
N ALA A 92 28.00 -7.22 -21.88
CA ALA A 92 28.60 -8.53 -22.06
C ALA A 92 29.26 -9.04 -20.77
N ASP A 93 29.92 -8.16 -20.01
CA ASP A 93 30.56 -8.50 -18.74
C ASP A 93 29.52 -8.88 -17.68
N ILE A 94 28.39 -8.18 -17.65
CA ILE A 94 27.26 -8.49 -16.76
C ILE A 94 26.67 -9.86 -17.08
N VAL A 95 26.43 -10.15 -18.37
CA VAL A 95 25.88 -11.43 -18.82
C VAL A 95 26.84 -12.57 -18.46
N ALA A 96 28.13 -12.41 -18.74
CA ALA A 96 29.15 -13.40 -18.40
C ALA A 96 29.18 -13.71 -16.89
N ALA A 97 29.12 -12.69 -16.03
CA ALA A 97 29.09 -12.87 -14.57
C ALA A 97 27.81 -13.57 -14.08
N VAL A 98 26.65 -13.27 -14.68
CA VAL A 98 25.39 -13.95 -14.35
C VAL A 98 25.43 -15.42 -14.76
N ASP A 99 25.99 -15.73 -15.94
CA ASP A 99 26.11 -17.10 -16.44
C ASP A 99 27.13 -17.92 -15.64
N GLU A 100 28.24 -17.32 -15.21
CA GLU A 100 29.18 -17.93 -14.27
C GLU A 100 28.49 -18.28 -12.95
N GLY A 101 27.69 -17.36 -12.39
CA GLY A 101 26.93 -17.60 -11.15
C GLY A 101 25.82 -18.65 -11.27
N ARG A 102 25.31 -18.91 -12.49
CA ARG A 102 24.31 -19.96 -12.78
C ARG A 102 24.93 -21.31 -13.10
N SER A 103 26.23 -21.36 -13.40
CA SER A 103 26.89 -22.60 -13.74
C SER A 103 26.96 -23.51 -12.50
N PRO A 104 26.59 -24.79 -12.62
CA PRO A 104 26.70 -25.73 -11.51
C PRO A 104 28.17 -25.86 -11.10
N LYS A 105 28.39 -25.86 -9.79
CA LYS A 105 29.73 -25.98 -9.19
C LYS A 105 30.26 -27.40 -9.24
#